data_AF-A0A1Y4E1M9-F1
#
_entry.id   AF-A0A1Y4E1M9-F1
#
_cell.length_a   1.000
_cell.length_b   1.000
_cell.length_c   1.000
_cell.angle_alpha   90.00
_cell.angle_beta   90.00
_cell.angle_gamma   90.00
#
_symmetry.space_group_name_H-M   'P 1'
#
loop_
_entity.id
_entity.type
_entity.pdbx_description
1 polymer ?
#
loop_
_entity_poly.entity_id
_entity_poly.type
_entity_poly.pdbx_seq_one_letter_code
_entity_poly.pdbx_strand_id
1 'polypeptide(L)'
;MKKIIAGLLIIVGAFVSCTDQEEIEINYKSEIGITAAHIFDDYEQFQAGDFDMNKDGWKLNLLALVYNENGQLVDKAEKLCNNLSESLNYAPYLALGNYTVVCIADFRDGLGGTGYKFWNIENESNIQDLSITENSSYFPVVFETLGIDVQKIEITNTSKAITADIKPVTSLVHVYMSDKDYSGWGIDGYSRFSVLTDGYFIKALKAKNNVRFENGNFSFNYSEQLSNYNLAISEVLTKWTDKKAPTSYLYRALLPEESKGFSFHIQKRELPPEYYDTFIKFCGEFDTEGTSEILPEISSNKQYVVNMILDAMQLVVMEYPADYNHERYTEQFVADYNNQLMEDMVNTKYENILGENEDYANVFLDMEPYDHNTLSNLYVSYYPRSKANHYEQFVTTAYLNPDFSSCCQIQLLLPTLSDESFDYLKGLLSEKFQAEEEGKYGPNNSTYIELGKSEEDSKFRVALERRYNEDEDQYTYFLSYNLRSKFYPQEENLWIDFTTLFGSDKNTVRSAMEDYGCNYRFSDNSYSANGSDYYYIEKNDYADIVGFVFNTDNQVSEYWVYYKPIKISDIRDYLSRIYTAAENESNEFAHVFYNGNRDLKVVLDTINGAVIYTKLDMKQHETPV
;
A
#
# COMPACT_ATOMS: atom_id res chain seq x y z
N MET A 1 97.98 47.38 63.59
CA MET A 1 97.07 48.30 64.31
C MET A 1 96.34 49.18 63.32
N LYS A 2 94.99 49.15 63.35
CA LYS A 2 94.02 50.06 62.71
C LYS A 2 94.33 50.57 61.29
N LYS A 3 93.62 49.99 60.30
CA LYS A 3 92.82 50.68 59.25
C LYS A 3 92.44 49.64 58.18
N ILE A 4 91.13 49.42 58.00
CA ILE A 4 90.37 49.03 56.78
C ILE A 4 88.97 48.63 57.29
N ILE A 5 88.09 49.62 57.41
CA ILE A 5 86.65 49.45 57.63
C ILE A 5 86.02 50.38 56.58
N ALA A 6 85.67 49.83 55.41
CA ALA A 6 84.87 50.52 54.38
C ALA A 6 84.43 49.61 53.20
N GLY A 7 84.85 48.35 53.09
CA GLY A 7 84.78 47.63 51.81
C GLY A 7 83.94 46.35 51.72
N LEU A 8 83.11 45.99 52.72
CA LEU A 8 82.50 44.64 52.74
C LEU A 8 81.04 44.56 53.19
N LEU A 9 80.28 45.65 53.03
CA LEU A 9 78.83 45.69 53.33
C LEU A 9 77.95 45.99 52.10
N ILE A 10 78.50 45.92 50.88
CA ILE A 10 77.75 46.10 49.62
C ILE A 10 77.42 44.77 48.91
N ILE A 11 77.81 43.61 49.48
CA ILE A 11 77.43 42.28 48.95
C ILE A 11 76.30 41.66 49.79
N VAL A 12 75.30 42.47 50.14
CA VAL A 12 74.06 42.02 50.82
C VAL A 12 72.81 42.34 49.95
N GLY A 13 72.99 42.82 48.72
CA GLY A 13 71.88 43.25 47.85
C GLY A 13 71.68 42.52 46.54
N ALA A 14 72.44 41.44 46.24
CA ALA A 14 72.48 40.86 44.89
C ALA A 14 72.12 39.36 44.78
N PHE A 15 71.64 38.70 45.84
CA PHE A 15 71.17 37.31 45.76
C PHE A 15 69.85 37.06 46.49
N VAL A 16 68.95 38.06 46.50
CA VAL A 16 67.53 37.88 46.84
C VAL A 16 66.72 38.14 45.57
N SER A 17 66.86 37.24 44.59
CA SER A 17 66.04 37.16 43.38
C SER A 17 66.41 35.86 42.68
N CYS A 18 65.41 35.07 42.30
CA CYS A 18 65.49 33.69 41.76
C CYS A 18 65.67 32.59 42.82
N THR A 19 64.71 32.49 43.73
CA THR A 19 64.25 31.17 44.20
C THR A 19 63.16 30.71 43.25
N ASP A 20 63.53 30.07 42.14
CA ASP A 20 62.61 29.14 41.50
C ASP A 20 62.68 27.88 42.35
N GLN A 21 61.67 27.69 43.22
CA GLN A 21 61.38 26.37 43.73
C GLN A 21 60.97 25.56 42.51
N GLU A 22 61.85 24.70 42.02
CA GLU A 22 61.43 23.55 41.22
C GLU A 22 60.45 22.75 42.09
N GLU A 23 59.15 22.97 41.89
CA GLU A 23 58.13 22.03 42.33
C GLU A 23 58.47 20.69 41.67
N ILE A 24 59.00 19.76 42.47
CA ILE A 24 59.18 18.38 42.06
C ILE A 24 57.77 17.82 41.85
N GLU A 25 57.34 17.78 40.60
CA GLU A 25 56.07 17.17 40.19
C GLU A 25 56.19 15.65 40.41
N ILE A 26 55.63 15.17 41.53
CA ILE A 26 55.60 13.74 41.87
C ILE A 26 54.46 13.12 41.08
N ASN A 27 54.79 12.42 39.99
CA ASN A 27 53.83 11.68 39.19
C ASN A 27 53.61 10.27 39.75
N TYR A 28 52.36 9.86 39.89
CA TYR A 28 51.93 8.56 40.41
C TYR A 28 51.56 7.63 39.25
N LYS A 29 52.00 6.37 39.34
CA LYS A 29 51.68 5.34 38.36
C LYS A 29 50.26 4.83 38.60
N SER A 30 49.38 5.10 37.65
CA SER A 30 48.03 4.52 37.61
C SER A 30 48.04 3.39 36.58
N GLU A 31 47.29 2.31 36.79
CA GLU A 31 47.17 1.23 35.80
C GLU A 31 45.82 1.36 35.11
N ILE A 32 45.83 1.48 33.78
CA ILE A 32 44.62 1.54 32.95
C ILE A 32 44.55 0.26 32.10
N GLY A 33 43.49 -0.50 32.28
CA GLY A 33 43.16 -1.69 31.50
C GLY A 33 41.82 -1.51 30.78
N ILE A 34 41.84 -1.57 29.45
CA ILE A 34 40.66 -1.34 28.61
C ILE A 34 40.45 -2.56 27.72
N THR A 35 39.20 -3.01 27.62
CA THR A 35 38.77 -4.07 26.70
C THR A 35 37.42 -3.71 26.08
N ALA A 36 37.06 -4.41 25.01
CA ALA A 36 35.73 -4.37 24.40
C ALA A 36 35.30 -5.80 24.03
N ALA A 37 35.72 -6.79 24.84
CA ALA A 37 35.48 -8.20 24.57
C ALA A 37 33.99 -8.56 24.50
N HIS A 38 33.16 -7.80 25.21
CA HIS A 38 31.71 -8.00 25.34
C HIS A 38 30.91 -6.94 24.58
N ILE A 39 31.49 -6.30 23.55
CA ILE A 39 30.83 -5.21 22.81
C ILE A 39 29.64 -5.70 21.96
N PHE A 40 29.56 -6.99 21.69
CA PHE A 40 28.50 -7.62 20.90
C PHE A 40 27.63 -8.60 21.71
N ASP A 41 27.81 -8.69 23.02
CA ASP A 41 27.12 -9.68 23.87
C ASP A 41 25.59 -9.53 23.86
N ASP A 42 25.09 -8.31 23.66
CA ASP A 42 23.67 -7.99 23.62
C ASP A 42 23.08 -8.02 22.20
N TYR A 43 23.85 -8.50 21.21
CA TYR A 43 23.41 -8.62 19.82
C TYR A 43 23.38 -10.06 19.34
N GLU A 44 22.36 -10.37 18.56
CA GLU A 44 22.19 -11.66 17.92
C GLU A 44 22.71 -11.65 16.48
N GLN A 45 23.41 -12.72 16.11
CA GLN A 45 23.90 -12.96 14.75
C GLN A 45 22.81 -13.61 13.91
N PHE A 46 22.69 -13.19 12.65
CA PHE A 46 21.83 -13.89 11.70
C PHE A 46 22.46 -15.14 11.13
N GLN A 47 23.73 -15.04 10.76
CA GLN A 47 24.54 -16.17 10.36
C GLN A 47 25.73 -16.30 11.29
N ALA A 48 26.05 -17.56 11.63
CA ALA A 48 27.21 -17.86 12.43
C ALA A 48 28.47 -17.28 11.77
N GLY A 49 29.19 -16.44 12.51
CA GLY A 49 30.41 -15.78 12.02
C GLY A 49 30.19 -14.37 11.49
N ASP A 50 28.98 -13.80 11.58
CA ASP A 50 28.73 -12.40 11.22
C ASP A 50 29.60 -11.43 12.05
N PHE A 51 29.95 -11.81 13.29
CA PHE A 51 30.79 -11.00 14.18
C PHE A 51 32.25 -11.44 14.18
N ASP A 52 32.66 -12.35 13.28
CA ASP A 52 34.05 -12.78 13.15
C ASP A 52 34.88 -11.74 12.39
N MET A 53 35.70 -11.01 13.15
CA MET A 53 36.62 -10.00 12.63
C MET A 53 37.58 -10.54 11.58
N ASN A 54 37.93 -11.83 11.62
CA ASN A 54 38.93 -12.42 10.72
C ASN A 54 38.42 -12.62 9.30
N LYS A 55 37.09 -12.72 9.09
CA LYS A 55 36.48 -13.01 7.80
C LYS A 55 36.88 -11.99 6.72
N ASP A 56 36.85 -10.71 7.11
CA ASP A 56 37.18 -9.58 6.22
C ASP A 56 38.41 -8.77 6.70
N GLY A 57 39.12 -9.26 7.71
CA GLY A 57 40.34 -8.61 8.22
C GLY A 57 40.10 -7.36 9.06
N TRP A 58 38.97 -7.27 9.75
CA TRP A 58 38.67 -6.19 10.69
C TRP A 58 39.57 -6.27 11.92
N LYS A 59 39.91 -5.11 12.48
CA LYS A 59 40.69 -5.00 13.72
C LYS A 59 39.99 -4.08 14.71
N LEU A 60 40.03 -4.46 15.98
CA LEU A 60 39.48 -3.69 17.07
C LEU A 60 40.53 -2.67 17.50
N ASN A 61 40.23 -1.39 17.35
CA ASN A 61 41.05 -0.33 17.88
C ASN A 61 40.54 0.07 19.26
N LEU A 62 41.45 0.06 20.24
CA LEU A 62 41.21 0.55 21.60
C LEU A 62 42.03 1.82 21.80
N LEU A 63 41.35 2.91 22.14
CA LEU A 63 41.94 4.22 22.38
C LEU A 63 41.59 4.72 23.78
N ALA A 64 42.58 5.24 24.49
CA ALA A 64 42.42 5.89 25.79
C ALA A 64 42.95 7.33 25.72
N LEU A 65 42.11 8.28 26.13
CA LEU A 65 42.43 9.70 26.20
C LEU A 65 42.25 10.18 27.65
N VAL A 66 43.31 10.71 28.26
CA VAL A 66 43.28 11.18 29.65
C VAL A 66 43.31 12.70 29.66
N TYR A 67 42.27 13.31 30.23
CA TYR A 67 42.11 14.76 30.33
C TYR A 67 42.25 15.23 31.77
N ASN A 68 42.95 16.34 31.99
CA ASN A 68 43.01 17.00 33.30
C ASN A 68 41.71 17.75 33.65
N GLU A 69 41.65 18.38 34.82
CA GLU A 69 40.49 19.15 35.29
C GLU A 69 40.12 20.34 34.38
N ASN A 70 41.07 20.88 33.62
CA ASN A 70 40.83 21.94 32.63
C ASN A 70 40.35 21.38 31.27
N GLY A 71 40.17 20.06 31.16
CA GLY A 71 39.77 19.39 29.93
C GLY A 71 40.88 19.26 28.89
N GLN A 72 42.15 19.49 29.24
CA GLN A 72 43.28 19.36 28.33
C GLN A 72 43.82 17.93 28.33
N LEU A 73 44.14 17.40 27.15
CA LEU A 73 44.73 16.07 27.00
C LEU A 73 46.13 16.03 27.63
N VAL A 74 46.34 15.11 28.56
CA VAL A 74 47.62 14.94 29.28
C VAL A 74 48.29 13.60 28.99
N ASP A 75 47.54 12.58 28.58
CA ASP A 75 48.10 11.31 28.12
C ASP A 75 47.19 10.58 27.12
N LYS A 76 47.79 9.74 26.27
CA LYS A 76 47.10 8.96 25.23
C LYS A 76 47.75 7.59 25.05
N ALA A 77 46.92 6.56 24.91
CA ALA A 77 47.38 5.23 24.50
C ALA A 77 46.41 4.63 23.47
N GLU A 78 46.95 3.90 22.50
CA GLU A 78 46.18 3.28 21.42
C GLU A 78 46.74 1.88 21.12
N LYS A 79 45.85 0.93 20.87
CA LYS A 79 46.23 -0.42 20.45
C LYS A 79 45.25 -0.95 19.40
N LEU A 80 45.81 -1.42 18.29
CA LEU A 80 45.09 -2.15 17.26
C LEU A 80 45.19 -3.65 17.54
N CYS A 81 44.05 -4.28 17.81
CA CYS A 81 43.90 -5.66 18.24
C CYS A 81 43.41 -6.55 17.08
N ASN A 82 43.90 -7.79 17.02
CA ASN A 82 43.52 -8.74 15.97
C ASN A 82 42.30 -9.60 16.37
N ASN A 83 41.84 -9.50 17.62
CA ASN A 83 40.65 -10.19 18.11
C ASN A 83 40.01 -9.42 19.28
N LEU A 84 38.74 -9.72 19.55
CA LEU A 84 37.93 -9.09 20.61
C LEU A 84 38.47 -9.34 22.03
N SER A 85 39.15 -10.47 22.27
CA SER A 85 39.62 -10.85 23.62
C SER A 85 40.86 -10.08 24.08
N GLU A 86 41.52 -9.36 23.17
CA GLU A 86 42.66 -8.52 23.51
C GLU A 86 42.26 -7.27 24.31
N SER A 87 43.21 -6.78 25.10
CA SER A 87 43.07 -5.55 25.89
C SER A 87 44.22 -4.59 25.65
N LEU A 88 43.97 -3.30 25.91
CA LEU A 88 44.95 -2.24 26.03
C LEU A 88 45.26 -2.07 27.53
N ASN A 89 46.49 -2.42 27.93
CA ASN A 89 46.97 -2.22 29.29
C ASN A 89 48.16 -1.26 29.25
N TYR A 90 48.06 -0.12 29.93
CA TYR A 90 49.15 0.84 30.03
C TYR A 90 49.11 1.57 31.38
N ALA A 91 50.18 2.27 31.71
CA ALA A 91 50.32 2.93 32.99
C ALA A 91 50.75 4.39 32.83
N PRO A 92 49.81 5.35 32.79
CA PRO A 92 50.14 6.77 32.72
C PRO A 92 50.82 7.25 34.01
N TYR A 93 51.67 8.26 33.86
CA TYR A 93 52.25 9.01 34.98
C TYR A 93 51.45 10.30 35.17
N LEU A 94 50.64 10.36 36.22
CA LEU A 94 49.73 11.48 36.47
C LEU A 94 50.05 12.15 37.81
N ALA A 95 49.98 13.48 37.86
CA ALA A 95 50.05 14.24 39.10
C ALA A 95 48.79 13.99 39.97
N LEU A 96 48.82 14.45 41.22
CA LEU A 96 47.63 14.42 42.09
C LEU A 96 46.55 15.34 41.52
N GLY A 97 45.33 14.85 41.39
CA GLY A 97 44.22 15.65 40.87
C GLY A 97 43.08 14.84 40.26
N ASN A 98 42.09 15.57 39.72
CA ASN A 98 40.94 14.99 39.03
C ASN A 98 41.19 14.88 37.53
N TYR A 99 40.81 13.74 36.96
CA TYR A 99 40.94 13.48 35.52
C TYR A 99 39.67 12.87 34.96
N THR A 100 39.45 13.07 33.66
CA THR A 100 38.45 12.36 32.86
C THR A 100 39.15 11.45 31.88
N VAL A 101 38.87 10.16 31.94
CA VAL A 101 39.38 9.15 30.99
C VAL A 101 38.27 8.84 30.01
N VAL A 102 38.53 9.06 28.72
CA VAL A 102 37.65 8.68 27.62
C VAL A 102 38.26 7.47 26.93
N CYS A 103 37.55 6.35 26.99
CA CYS A 103 37.90 5.08 26.37
C CYS A 103 37.02 4.89 25.13
N ILE A 104 37.62 4.60 23.97
CA ILE A 104 36.91 4.44 22.71
C ILE A 104 37.29 3.08 22.10
N ALA A 105 36.27 2.37 21.62
CA ALA A 105 36.41 1.16 20.82
C ALA A 105 35.79 1.39 19.44
N ASP A 106 36.59 1.30 18.39
CA ASP A 106 36.16 1.36 16.99
C ASP A 106 36.80 0.23 16.18
N PHE A 107 36.29 -0.04 14.98
CA PHE A 107 36.86 -1.05 14.08
C PHE A 107 37.52 -0.41 12.86
N ARG A 108 38.66 -0.99 12.47
CA ARG A 108 39.53 -0.49 11.40
C ARG A 108 39.96 -1.59 10.44
N ASP A 109 40.59 -1.18 9.35
CA ASP A 109 41.02 -2.03 8.23
C ASP A 109 39.81 -2.69 7.53
N GLY A 110 39.63 -4.00 7.65
CA GLY A 110 38.45 -4.68 7.12
C GLY A 110 38.29 -4.58 5.60
N LEU A 111 37.03 -4.50 5.15
CA LEU A 111 36.64 -4.38 3.74
C LEU A 111 37.21 -3.13 3.04
N GLY A 112 37.53 -2.08 3.80
CA GLY A 112 38.16 -0.87 3.27
C GLY A 112 39.67 -0.99 3.05
N GLY A 113 40.28 -2.09 3.49
CA GLY A 113 41.72 -2.32 3.44
C GLY A 113 42.50 -1.54 4.50
N THR A 114 43.82 -1.73 4.52
CA THR A 114 44.71 -1.16 5.53
C THR A 114 44.56 0.36 5.68
N GLY A 115 44.31 0.82 6.89
CA GLY A 115 44.16 2.24 7.24
C GLY A 115 42.73 2.77 7.12
N TYR A 116 41.77 1.95 6.72
CA TYR A 116 40.37 2.31 6.75
C TYR A 116 39.88 2.49 8.19
N LYS A 117 39.03 3.50 8.39
CA LYS A 117 38.32 3.79 9.64
C LYS A 117 36.89 4.19 9.31
N PHE A 118 35.93 3.60 10.01
CA PHE A 118 34.55 4.04 9.94
C PHE A 118 34.34 5.35 10.72
N TRP A 119 35.00 5.48 11.88
CA TRP A 119 34.88 6.65 12.74
C TRP A 119 36.12 7.54 12.66
N ASN A 120 35.91 8.82 12.33
CA ASN A 120 36.93 9.86 12.40
C ASN A 120 36.93 10.48 13.79
N ILE A 121 37.98 10.16 14.57
CA ILE A 121 38.25 10.76 15.87
C ILE A 121 39.17 11.97 15.66
N GLU A 122 38.71 13.15 16.03
CA GLU A 122 39.37 14.43 15.71
C GLU A 122 39.37 15.38 16.91
N ASN A 123 40.25 16.39 16.87
CA ASN A 123 40.37 17.47 17.87
C ASN A 123 40.60 16.99 19.32
N GLU A 124 41.41 15.95 19.48
CA GLU A 124 41.64 15.28 20.76
C GLU A 124 42.26 16.16 21.87
N SER A 125 42.87 17.30 21.53
CA SER A 125 43.65 18.15 22.45
C SER A 125 42.83 18.70 23.63
N ASN A 126 41.54 18.95 23.43
CA ASN A 126 40.62 19.40 24.47
C ASN A 126 39.34 18.57 24.41
N ILE A 127 38.86 18.10 25.57
CA ILE A 127 37.67 17.25 25.65
C ILE A 127 36.43 17.95 25.09
N GLN A 128 36.30 19.27 25.19
CA GLN A 128 35.14 20.01 24.64
C GLN A 128 35.15 20.09 23.11
N ASP A 129 36.33 19.94 22.49
CA ASP A 129 36.50 20.01 21.04
C ASP A 129 36.51 18.61 20.40
N LEU A 130 36.74 17.56 21.20
CA LEU A 130 36.77 16.16 20.77
C LEU A 130 35.48 15.81 20.02
N SER A 131 35.66 15.19 18.85
CA SER A 131 34.55 14.74 18.03
C SER A 131 34.82 13.42 17.36
N ILE A 132 33.78 12.59 17.29
CA ILE A 132 33.80 11.31 16.58
C ILE A 132 32.73 11.36 15.50
N THR A 133 33.13 11.30 14.23
CA THR A 133 32.21 11.48 13.10
C THR A 133 32.28 10.31 12.15
N GLU A 134 31.13 9.83 11.68
CA GLU A 134 31.04 8.82 10.63
C GLU A 134 31.77 9.28 9.35
N ASN A 135 32.55 8.37 8.78
CA ASN A 135 33.25 8.56 7.51
C ASN A 135 32.24 8.57 6.35
N SER A 136 32.51 9.35 5.30
CA SER A 136 31.67 9.39 4.10
C SER A 136 31.70 8.08 3.30
N SER A 137 32.75 7.27 3.46
CA SER A 137 32.85 5.93 2.90
C SER A 137 32.60 4.90 3.99
N TYR A 138 31.54 4.12 3.82
CA TYR A 138 31.11 3.12 4.79
C TYR A 138 30.79 1.76 4.15
N PHE A 139 30.84 0.73 4.98
CA PHE A 139 30.43 -0.63 4.63
C PHE A 139 29.37 -1.08 5.64
N PRO A 140 28.17 -1.48 5.19
CA PRO A 140 27.06 -1.84 6.05
C PRO A 140 27.28 -3.20 6.73
N VAL A 141 28.11 -3.20 7.78
CA VAL A 141 28.49 -4.39 8.56
C VAL A 141 28.40 -4.11 10.06
N VAL A 142 28.49 -5.17 10.87
CA VAL A 142 28.40 -5.06 12.35
C VAL A 142 29.53 -4.22 12.95
N PHE A 143 30.67 -4.16 12.26
CA PHE A 143 31.87 -3.44 12.69
C PHE A 143 31.76 -1.91 12.51
N GLU A 144 30.61 -1.39 12.05
CA GLU A 144 30.27 0.02 12.23
C GLU A 144 30.09 0.40 13.72
N THR A 145 29.90 -0.59 14.60
CA THR A 145 29.65 -0.40 16.05
C THR A 145 30.72 0.45 16.72
N LEU A 146 30.29 1.47 17.46
CA LEU A 146 31.14 2.35 18.26
C LEU A 146 30.90 2.08 19.74
N GLY A 147 31.97 1.89 20.50
CA GLY A 147 31.94 1.85 21.95
C GLY A 147 32.62 3.08 22.56
N ILE A 148 32.00 3.64 23.61
CA ILE A 148 32.59 4.74 24.39
C ILE A 148 32.30 4.51 25.86
N ASP A 149 33.33 4.64 26.69
CA ASP A 149 33.22 4.66 28.14
C ASP A 149 33.92 5.90 28.69
N VAL A 150 33.28 6.61 29.62
CA VAL A 150 33.83 7.84 30.22
C VAL A 150 33.86 7.68 31.72
N GLN A 151 35.06 7.74 32.29
CA GLN A 151 35.28 7.59 33.73
C GLN A 151 35.91 8.85 34.31
N LYS A 152 35.38 9.30 35.45
CA LYS A 152 36.00 10.35 36.26
C LYS A 152 36.83 9.70 37.35
N ILE A 153 38.10 10.05 37.41
CA ILE A 153 39.08 9.46 38.33
C ILE A 153 39.73 10.55 39.18
N GLU A 154 40.09 10.19 40.40
CA GLU A 154 40.89 11.02 41.30
C GLU A 154 42.21 10.31 41.57
N ILE A 155 43.32 10.95 41.22
CA ILE A 155 44.67 10.46 41.49
C ILE A 155 45.09 10.96 42.86
N THR A 156 45.23 10.00 43.78
CA THR A 156 45.70 10.22 45.14
C THR A 156 47.09 9.61 45.33
N ASN A 157 47.60 9.63 46.56
CA ASN A 157 48.86 8.96 46.92
C ASN A 157 48.77 7.42 46.95
N THR A 158 47.64 6.84 46.54
CA THR A 158 47.42 5.39 46.42
C THR A 158 47.21 5.01 44.96
N SER A 159 47.85 3.93 44.51
CA SER A 159 47.65 3.41 43.15
C SER A 159 46.31 2.69 43.06
N LYS A 160 45.47 3.09 42.10
CA LYS A 160 44.19 2.45 41.79
C LYS A 160 44.20 2.03 40.32
N ALA A 161 43.84 0.79 40.06
CA ALA A 161 43.62 0.32 38.70
C ALA A 161 42.27 0.83 38.18
N ILE A 162 42.27 1.29 36.94
CA ILE A 162 41.10 1.73 36.18
C ILE A 162 40.85 0.64 35.15
N THR A 163 39.66 0.06 35.19
CA THR A 163 39.26 -0.99 34.27
C THR A 163 38.01 -0.56 33.52
N ALA A 164 38.04 -0.63 32.20
CA ALA A 164 36.89 -0.38 31.34
C ALA A 164 36.62 -1.59 30.45
N ASP A 165 35.38 -2.09 30.48
CA ASP A 165 34.83 -2.98 29.46
C ASP A 165 33.84 -2.18 28.64
N ILE A 166 34.31 -1.67 27.50
CA ILE A 166 33.61 -0.68 26.71
C ILE A 166 32.33 -1.31 26.13
N LYS A 167 31.19 -0.69 26.43
CA LYS A 167 29.89 -1.03 25.86
C LYS A 167 29.61 -0.19 24.61
N PRO A 168 28.83 -0.71 23.65
CA PRO A 168 28.50 0.03 22.45
C PRO A 168 27.58 1.21 22.81
N VAL A 169 27.90 2.39 22.27
CA VAL A 169 27.01 3.56 22.31
C VAL A 169 26.07 3.60 21.12
N THR A 170 26.41 2.92 20.03
CA THR A 170 25.50 2.65 18.92
C THR A 170 24.51 1.55 19.27
N SER A 171 23.36 1.58 18.62
CA SER A 171 22.49 0.44 18.39
C SER A 171 22.97 -0.35 17.17
N LEU A 172 22.54 -1.62 17.04
CA LEU A 172 22.73 -2.41 15.84
C LEU A 172 21.39 -2.60 15.11
N VAL A 173 21.28 -2.11 13.89
CA VAL A 173 20.09 -2.30 13.06
C VAL A 173 20.36 -3.37 12.02
N HIS A 174 19.57 -4.43 12.06
CA HIS A 174 19.56 -5.46 11.05
C HIS A 174 18.57 -5.10 9.95
N VAL A 175 19.07 -4.82 8.76
CA VAL A 175 18.25 -4.42 7.61
C VAL A 175 18.03 -5.60 6.66
N TYR A 176 16.78 -5.96 6.44
CA TYR A 176 16.35 -7.00 5.50
C TYR A 176 15.72 -6.40 4.26
N MET A 177 16.00 -7.05 3.13
CA MET A 177 15.45 -6.76 1.80
C MET A 177 14.79 -8.04 1.30
N SER A 178 13.49 -8.16 1.50
CA SER A 178 12.74 -9.39 1.30
C SER A 178 11.90 -9.29 0.03
N ASP A 179 12.48 -9.80 -1.06
CA ASP A 179 11.88 -9.81 -2.40
C ASP A 179 11.14 -11.14 -2.68
N LYS A 180 11.05 -12.01 -1.67
CA LYS A 180 10.45 -13.35 -1.73
C LYS A 180 8.93 -13.26 -1.82
N ASP A 181 8.33 -14.23 -2.50
CA ASP A 181 6.90 -14.47 -2.48
C ASP A 181 6.46 -15.09 -1.15
N TYR A 182 5.65 -14.36 -0.39
CA TYR A 182 5.05 -14.82 0.86
C TYR A 182 3.52 -14.92 0.74
N SER A 183 2.93 -14.20 -0.21
CA SER A 183 1.50 -14.15 -0.50
C SER A 183 1.01 -15.32 -1.36
N GLY A 184 1.93 -16.01 -2.06
CA GLY A 184 1.60 -17.01 -3.07
C GLY A 184 1.17 -16.39 -4.40
N TRP A 185 1.43 -15.09 -4.60
CA TRP A 185 1.10 -14.34 -5.83
C TRP A 185 2.30 -14.10 -6.72
N GLY A 186 3.47 -14.51 -6.25
CA GLY A 186 4.74 -14.25 -6.87
C GLY A 186 4.98 -15.06 -8.13
N ILE A 187 6.14 -14.80 -8.72
CA ILE A 187 6.63 -15.46 -9.93
C ILE A 187 8.01 -16.01 -9.59
N ASP A 188 8.24 -17.30 -9.84
CA ASP A 188 9.51 -17.98 -9.55
C ASP A 188 9.99 -17.87 -8.08
N GLY A 189 9.06 -17.73 -7.12
CA GLY A 189 9.36 -17.57 -5.69
C GLY A 189 9.74 -16.14 -5.27
N TYR A 190 9.58 -15.17 -6.18
CA TYR A 190 9.76 -13.74 -5.93
C TYR A 190 8.42 -13.03 -5.91
N SER A 191 8.33 -11.92 -5.19
CA SER A 191 7.15 -11.06 -5.19
C SER A 191 6.74 -10.70 -6.62
N ARG A 192 5.42 -10.63 -6.87
CA ARG A 192 4.85 -10.25 -8.17
C ARG A 192 5.37 -8.91 -8.70
N PHE A 193 5.77 -7.99 -7.81
CA PHE A 193 6.27 -6.68 -8.18
C PHE A 193 7.71 -6.71 -8.73
N SER A 194 8.40 -7.84 -8.60
CA SER A 194 9.81 -7.98 -9.02
C SER A 194 9.99 -7.76 -10.52
N VAL A 195 9.01 -8.10 -11.36
CA VAL A 195 9.09 -7.91 -12.82
C VAL A 195 9.05 -6.43 -13.25
N LEU A 196 8.45 -5.58 -12.41
CA LEU A 196 8.27 -4.14 -12.59
C LEU A 196 9.28 -3.30 -11.78
N THR A 197 10.13 -3.94 -10.99
CA THR A 197 11.04 -3.28 -10.05
C THR A 197 12.49 -3.52 -10.45
N ASP A 198 13.23 -2.46 -10.77
CA ASP A 198 14.67 -2.55 -11.00
C ASP A 198 15.41 -2.79 -9.67
N GLY A 199 15.00 -2.02 -8.65
CA GLY A 199 15.51 -2.12 -7.30
C GLY A 199 14.77 -1.20 -6.33
N TYR A 200 15.22 -1.15 -5.08
CA TYR A 200 14.71 -0.18 -4.12
C TYR A 200 15.77 0.23 -3.09
N PHE A 201 15.50 1.35 -2.45
CA PHE A 201 16.33 1.94 -1.41
C PHE A 201 15.54 1.95 -0.11
N ILE A 202 16.13 1.42 0.96
CA ILE A 202 15.66 1.66 2.33
C ILE A 202 16.43 2.87 2.86
N LYS A 203 15.73 3.85 3.41
CA LYS A 203 16.29 5.16 3.78
C LYS A 203 16.00 5.50 5.24
N ALA A 204 16.88 6.31 5.83
CA ALA A 204 16.65 6.96 7.11
C ALA A 204 16.75 8.49 6.99
N LEU A 205 15.85 9.18 7.68
CA LEU A 205 15.97 10.62 7.93
C LEU A 205 17.07 10.79 9.00
N LYS A 206 18.18 11.43 8.64
CA LYS A 206 19.35 11.75 9.50
C LYS A 206 20.20 10.54 9.94
N ALA A 207 21.12 10.08 9.10
CA ALA A 207 21.96 8.93 9.47
C ALA A 207 23.41 9.30 9.79
N LYS A 208 23.92 10.45 9.33
CA LYS A 208 25.31 10.82 9.57
C LYS A 208 25.55 11.03 11.06
N ASN A 209 26.24 10.07 11.68
CA ASN A 209 26.44 10.00 13.10
C ASN A 209 27.59 10.92 13.56
N ASN A 210 27.34 11.71 14.60
CA ASN A 210 28.37 12.53 15.25
C ASN A 210 28.24 12.45 16.77
N VAL A 211 29.35 12.15 17.45
CA VAL A 211 29.46 12.22 18.91
C VAL A 211 30.28 13.45 19.27
N ARG A 212 29.73 14.26 20.19
CA ARG A 212 30.39 15.42 20.80
C ARG A 212 30.50 15.24 22.29
N PHE A 213 31.38 15.99 22.91
CA PHE A 213 31.62 15.94 24.35
C PHE A 213 31.38 17.33 24.95
N GLU A 214 30.45 17.41 25.89
CA GLU A 214 30.11 18.65 26.59
C GLU A 214 30.23 18.40 28.10
N ASN A 215 31.02 19.23 28.79
CA ASN A 215 31.27 19.11 30.24
C ASN A 215 31.75 17.72 30.70
N GLY A 216 32.46 16.99 29.83
CA GLY A 216 32.99 15.67 30.11
C GLY A 216 31.97 14.54 30.03
N ASN A 217 30.79 14.78 29.47
CA ASN A 217 29.85 13.74 29.04
C ASN A 217 29.72 13.78 27.51
N PHE A 218 29.44 12.65 26.87
CA PHE A 218 29.16 12.66 25.43
C PHE A 218 27.67 12.90 25.16
N SER A 219 27.40 13.49 24.00
CA SER A 219 26.07 13.72 23.43
C SER A 219 26.06 13.29 21.97
N PHE A 220 24.92 12.79 21.51
CA PHE A 220 24.73 12.40 20.13
C PHE A 220 24.14 13.55 19.34
N ASN A 221 24.72 13.82 18.18
CA ASN A 221 24.23 14.81 17.25
C ASN A 221 24.14 14.18 15.85
N TYR A 222 23.07 14.48 15.14
CA TYR A 222 22.95 14.19 13.71
C TYR A 222 23.14 15.50 12.96
N SER A 223 24.36 16.03 13.00
CA SER A 223 24.69 17.28 12.33
C SER A 223 25.00 17.00 10.86
N GLU A 224 24.28 17.68 9.96
CA GLU A 224 24.61 17.87 8.53
C GLU A 224 24.20 16.75 7.55
N GLN A 225 22.90 16.49 7.41
CA GLN A 225 22.39 15.78 6.23
C GLN A 225 21.20 16.52 5.62
N LEU A 226 21.38 17.02 4.39
CA LEU A 226 20.35 17.75 3.63
C LEU A 226 19.39 16.81 2.89
N SER A 227 19.72 15.52 2.75
CA SER A 227 18.94 14.52 2.02
C SER A 227 18.87 13.18 2.75
N ASN A 228 17.85 12.38 2.44
CA ASN A 228 17.65 11.03 2.97
C ASN A 228 18.87 10.15 2.68
N TYR A 229 19.30 9.38 3.69
CA TYR A 229 20.44 8.48 3.59
C TYR A 229 19.99 7.07 3.26
N ASN A 230 20.66 6.41 2.32
CA ASN A 230 20.39 5.02 2.00
C ASN A 230 20.99 4.12 3.09
N LEU A 231 20.15 3.37 3.79
CA LEU A 231 20.57 2.30 4.70
C LEU A 231 20.92 1.03 3.93
N ALA A 232 20.12 0.71 2.92
CA ALA A 232 20.27 -0.47 2.09
C ALA A 232 19.79 -0.20 0.66
N ILE A 233 20.33 -0.96 -0.28
CA ILE A 233 19.96 -0.94 -1.69
C ILE A 233 19.73 -2.39 -2.12
N SER A 234 18.56 -2.67 -2.67
CA SER A 234 18.21 -3.97 -3.24
C SER A 234 18.19 -3.89 -4.76
N GLU A 235 18.89 -4.80 -5.43
CA GLU A 235 18.87 -4.97 -6.90
C GLU A 235 17.87 -6.09 -7.28
N VAL A 236 16.57 -5.77 -7.20
CA VAL A 236 15.48 -6.75 -7.33
C VAL A 236 15.50 -7.45 -8.68
N LEU A 237 15.63 -6.69 -9.78
CA LEU A 237 15.63 -7.26 -11.13
C LEU A 237 16.80 -8.24 -11.30
N THR A 238 18.01 -7.82 -10.92
CA THR A 238 19.22 -8.66 -10.98
C THR A 238 19.06 -9.94 -10.15
N LYS A 239 18.51 -9.84 -8.94
CA LYS A 239 18.26 -11.02 -8.10
C LYS A 239 17.33 -12.00 -8.78
N TRP A 240 16.20 -11.52 -9.28
CA TRP A 240 15.20 -12.34 -9.96
C TRP A 240 15.76 -12.99 -11.24
N THR A 241 16.39 -12.21 -12.13
CA THR A 241 16.91 -12.74 -13.41
C THR A 241 18.05 -13.73 -13.21
N ASP A 242 18.92 -13.50 -12.23
CA ASP A 242 20.06 -14.37 -11.93
C ASP A 242 19.69 -15.54 -11.00
N LYS A 243 18.42 -15.61 -10.55
CA LYS A 243 17.93 -16.58 -9.55
C LYS A 243 18.79 -16.61 -8.28
N LYS A 244 19.13 -15.43 -7.75
CA LYS A 244 19.84 -15.27 -6.47
C LYS A 244 18.90 -15.59 -5.30
N ALA A 245 19.38 -15.42 -4.07
CA ALA A 245 18.48 -15.49 -2.91
C ALA A 245 17.53 -14.27 -2.93
N PRO A 246 16.21 -14.46 -2.80
CA PRO A 246 15.24 -13.37 -2.83
C PRO A 246 15.30 -12.49 -1.58
N THR A 247 15.80 -13.03 -0.47
CA THR A 247 16.05 -12.29 0.76
C THR A 247 17.55 -11.99 0.88
N SER A 248 17.90 -10.72 1.07
CA SER A 248 19.24 -10.29 1.46
C SER A 248 19.21 -9.48 2.75
N TYR A 249 20.36 -9.33 3.39
CA TYR A 249 20.47 -8.60 4.65
C TYR A 249 21.81 -7.87 4.79
N LEU A 250 21.83 -6.89 5.70
CA LEU A 250 23.03 -6.17 6.12
C LEU A 250 22.85 -5.60 7.53
N TYR A 251 23.92 -5.05 8.10
CA TYR A 251 23.88 -4.41 9.40
C TYR A 251 24.23 -2.94 9.31
N ARG A 252 23.64 -2.10 10.15
CA ARG A 252 23.97 -0.68 10.31
C ARG A 252 24.11 -0.35 11.78
N ALA A 253 25.17 0.38 12.15
CA ALA A 253 25.27 0.92 13.50
C ALA A 253 24.70 2.35 13.52
N LEU A 254 23.67 2.58 14.33
CA LEU A 254 23.05 3.90 14.46
C LEU A 254 23.25 4.43 15.88
N LEU A 255 23.58 5.71 16.01
CA LEU A 255 23.51 6.36 17.32
C LEU A 255 22.06 6.38 17.83
N PRO A 256 21.85 6.69 19.12
CA PRO A 256 20.52 6.84 19.68
C PRO A 256 19.74 8.04 19.13
N GLU A 257 18.46 7.82 18.79
CA GLU A 257 17.52 8.84 18.34
C GLU A 257 16.09 8.47 18.73
N GLU A 258 15.36 9.44 19.29
CA GLU A 258 13.92 9.30 19.53
C GLU A 258 13.13 9.44 18.22
N SER A 259 12.07 8.64 18.07
CA SER A 259 11.15 8.72 16.92
C SER A 259 11.87 8.59 15.57
N LYS A 260 12.74 7.59 15.45
CA LYS A 260 13.52 7.36 14.24
C LYS A 260 12.62 6.96 13.07
N GLY A 261 12.60 7.77 12.02
CA GLY A 261 11.84 7.49 10.80
C GLY A 261 12.64 6.75 9.74
N PHE A 262 12.02 5.71 9.18
CA PHE A 262 12.53 4.98 8.02
C PHE A 262 11.57 5.09 6.84
N SER A 263 12.09 5.02 5.63
CA SER A 263 11.29 5.07 4.42
C SER A 263 11.87 4.16 3.35
N PHE A 264 11.09 3.88 2.31
CA PHE A 264 11.59 3.19 1.12
C PHE A 264 11.26 3.97 -0.15
N HIS A 265 12.08 3.77 -1.17
CA HIS A 265 11.85 4.25 -2.54
C HIS A 265 12.08 3.11 -3.52
N ILE A 266 11.09 2.78 -4.33
CA ILE A 266 11.18 1.77 -5.38
C ILE A 266 11.52 2.43 -6.71
N GLN A 267 12.59 1.94 -7.32
CA GLN A 267 12.96 2.27 -8.68
C GLN A 267 12.22 1.35 -9.64
N LYS A 268 11.23 1.92 -10.33
CA LYS A 268 10.50 1.22 -11.39
C LYS A 268 11.44 0.86 -12.53
N ARG A 269 11.22 -0.31 -13.12
CA ARG A 269 11.93 -0.75 -14.31
C ARG A 269 11.53 0.12 -15.50
N GLU A 270 12.53 0.57 -16.27
CA GLU A 270 12.29 1.25 -17.54
C GLU A 270 11.83 0.23 -18.59
N LEU A 271 10.55 0.29 -18.95
CA LEU A 271 9.91 -0.53 -19.97
C LEU A 271 9.20 0.38 -20.99
N PRO A 272 9.09 -0.01 -22.27
CA PRO A 272 8.21 0.69 -23.19
C PRO A 272 6.76 0.66 -22.65
N PRO A 273 5.97 1.74 -22.82
CA PRO A 273 4.67 1.88 -22.17
C PRO A 273 3.74 0.68 -22.36
N GLU A 274 3.66 0.14 -23.58
CA GLU A 274 2.87 -1.04 -23.90
C GLU A 274 3.19 -2.28 -23.04
N TYR A 275 4.47 -2.50 -22.71
CA TYR A 275 4.88 -3.61 -21.84
C TYR A 275 4.61 -3.28 -20.38
N TYR A 276 4.90 -2.05 -19.95
CA TYR A 276 4.64 -1.62 -18.58
C TYR A 276 3.16 -1.74 -18.23
N ASP A 277 2.28 -1.21 -19.09
CA ASP A 277 0.83 -1.26 -18.91
C ASP A 277 0.33 -2.70 -18.90
N THR A 278 0.90 -3.56 -19.74
CA THR A 278 0.57 -5.00 -19.73
C THR A 278 0.96 -5.65 -18.40
N PHE A 279 2.17 -5.41 -17.89
CA PHE A 279 2.59 -5.99 -16.61
C PHE A 279 1.80 -5.43 -15.42
N ILE A 280 1.49 -4.13 -15.40
CA ILE A 280 0.65 -3.53 -14.35
C ILE A 280 -0.72 -4.18 -14.32
N LYS A 281 -1.34 -4.47 -15.47
CA LYS A 281 -2.62 -5.21 -15.53
C LYS A 281 -2.57 -6.57 -14.81
N PHE A 282 -1.41 -7.22 -14.72
CA PHE A 282 -1.26 -8.54 -14.10
C PHE A 282 -0.58 -8.53 -12.73
N CYS A 283 0.15 -7.48 -12.38
CA CYS A 283 0.87 -7.33 -11.10
C CYS A 283 0.12 -6.43 -10.11
N GLY A 284 -0.79 -5.60 -10.60
CA GLY A 284 -1.44 -4.53 -9.85
C GLY A 284 -0.59 -3.25 -9.81
N GLU A 285 -1.24 -2.12 -9.60
CA GLU A 285 -0.53 -0.87 -9.28
C GLU A 285 0.08 -0.93 -7.88
N PHE A 286 1.22 -0.26 -7.72
CA PHE A 286 1.96 -0.20 -6.47
C PHE A 286 2.61 1.18 -6.26
N ASP A 287 2.73 1.55 -4.99
CA ASP A 287 3.36 2.79 -4.58
C ASP A 287 4.88 2.72 -4.71
N THR A 288 5.51 3.80 -5.15
CA THR A 288 6.97 3.88 -5.26
C THR A 288 7.64 4.43 -4.02
N GLU A 289 6.88 4.95 -3.07
CA GLU A 289 7.37 5.57 -1.84
C GLU A 289 6.53 5.06 -0.68
N GLY A 290 7.16 4.87 0.47
CA GLY A 290 6.46 4.57 1.71
C GLY A 290 7.32 4.83 2.92
N THR A 291 6.70 4.89 4.09
CA THR A 291 7.35 5.16 5.38
C THR A 291 6.99 4.08 6.37
N SER A 292 7.87 3.82 7.35
CA SER A 292 7.52 2.97 8.47
C SER A 292 6.40 3.62 9.29
N GLU A 293 5.38 2.83 9.65
CA GLU A 293 4.28 3.31 10.51
C GLU A 293 4.76 3.51 11.95
N ILE A 294 5.71 2.69 12.39
CA ILE A 294 6.32 2.74 13.72
C ILE A 294 7.59 3.60 13.67
N LEU A 295 7.71 4.51 14.64
CA LEU A 295 8.88 5.37 14.86
C LEU A 295 9.54 4.96 16.18
N PRO A 296 10.46 3.97 16.19
CA PRO A 296 11.06 3.50 17.43
C PRO A 296 11.96 4.55 18.08
N GLU A 297 12.12 4.44 19.39
CA GLU A 297 13.25 5.02 20.09
C GLU A 297 14.45 4.10 19.89
N ILE A 298 15.44 4.55 19.11
CA ILE A 298 16.68 3.81 18.95
C ILE A 298 17.57 4.11 20.15
N SER A 299 17.83 3.11 20.99
CA SER A 299 18.69 3.24 22.18
C SER A 299 20.06 2.56 22.02
N SER A 300 21.07 3.02 22.77
CA SER A 300 22.40 2.39 22.81
C SER A 300 22.33 0.93 23.25
N ASN A 301 23.22 0.10 22.74
CA ASN A 301 23.37 -1.31 23.16
C ASN A 301 22.07 -2.12 22.99
N LYS A 302 21.30 -1.80 21.96
CA LYS A 302 20.08 -2.50 21.56
C LYS A 302 20.14 -2.88 20.09
N GLN A 303 19.42 -3.93 19.73
CA GLN A 303 19.31 -4.38 18.35
C GLN A 303 17.90 -4.16 17.81
N TYR A 304 17.79 -3.82 16.53
CA TYR A 304 16.54 -3.55 15.85
C TYR A 304 16.48 -4.27 14.50
N VAL A 305 15.27 -4.45 13.98
CA VAL A 305 14.99 -4.97 12.65
C VAL A 305 14.35 -3.87 11.82
N VAL A 306 14.84 -3.69 10.59
CA VAL A 306 14.19 -2.90 9.54
C VAL A 306 14.03 -3.83 8.35
N ASN A 307 12.80 -4.14 7.94
CA ASN A 307 12.52 -5.11 6.89
C ASN A 307 11.62 -4.51 5.82
N MET A 308 12.14 -4.38 4.59
CA MET A 308 11.29 -4.11 3.44
C MET A 308 10.74 -5.43 2.91
N ILE A 309 9.42 -5.61 3.05
CA ILE A 309 8.69 -6.76 2.51
C ILE A 309 8.05 -6.30 1.20
N LEU A 310 8.72 -6.57 0.09
CA LEU A 310 8.25 -6.14 -1.23
C LEU A 310 6.85 -6.72 -1.54
N ASP A 311 6.58 -7.94 -1.07
CA ASP A 311 5.35 -8.65 -1.38
C ASP A 311 4.09 -8.07 -0.73
N ALA A 312 4.25 -7.41 0.42
CA ALA A 312 3.18 -6.65 1.07
C ALA A 312 3.29 -5.14 0.78
N MET A 313 4.38 -4.68 0.15
CA MET A 313 4.73 -3.27 0.00
C MET A 313 4.87 -2.54 1.36
N GLN A 314 5.37 -3.23 2.37
CA GLN A 314 5.46 -2.75 3.75
C GLN A 314 6.90 -2.63 4.24
N LEU A 315 7.17 -1.59 5.04
CA LEU A 315 8.43 -1.39 5.76
C LEU A 315 8.22 -1.59 7.25
N VAL A 316 8.63 -2.75 7.74
CA VAL A 316 8.45 -3.16 9.14
C VAL A 316 9.67 -2.75 9.97
N VAL A 317 9.42 -2.12 11.12
CA VAL A 317 10.47 -1.68 12.04
C VAL A 317 10.11 -2.10 13.46
N MET A 318 11.04 -2.76 14.16
CA MET A 318 10.85 -3.21 15.55
C MET A 318 12.17 -3.43 16.30
N GLU A 319 12.14 -3.45 17.64
CA GLU A 319 13.25 -3.96 18.46
C GLU A 319 13.42 -5.47 18.19
N TYR A 320 14.66 -5.95 18.14
CA TYR A 320 14.99 -7.34 17.80
C TYR A 320 14.46 -8.31 18.87
N PRO A 321 13.53 -9.22 18.53
CA PRO A 321 12.99 -10.18 19.49
C PRO A 321 14.01 -11.27 19.89
N ALA A 322 13.95 -11.75 21.14
CA ALA A 322 14.89 -12.77 21.65
C ALA A 322 14.91 -14.09 20.87
N ASP A 323 13.80 -14.48 20.23
CA ASP A 323 13.69 -15.69 19.40
C ASP A 323 13.34 -15.36 17.93
N TYR A 324 13.92 -14.26 17.44
CA TYR A 324 13.63 -13.77 16.09
C TYR A 324 14.08 -14.77 15.02
N ASN A 325 13.13 -15.15 14.18
CA ASN A 325 13.39 -15.87 12.95
C ASN A 325 12.76 -15.06 11.81
N HIS A 326 13.61 -14.53 10.92
CA HIS A 326 13.17 -13.62 9.88
C HIS A 326 12.08 -14.21 8.98
N GLU A 327 12.25 -15.45 8.52
CA GLU A 327 11.30 -16.10 7.62
C GLU A 327 9.97 -16.32 8.31
N ARG A 328 9.96 -16.93 9.50
CA ARG A 328 8.73 -17.17 10.28
C ARG A 328 8.00 -15.86 10.62
N TYR A 329 8.75 -14.82 11.00
CA TYR A 329 8.16 -13.53 11.33
C TYR A 329 7.54 -12.85 10.09
N THR A 330 8.25 -12.88 8.96
CA THR A 330 7.78 -12.27 7.71
C THR A 330 6.57 -13.02 7.16
N GLU A 331 6.57 -14.35 7.21
CA GLU A 331 5.42 -15.20 6.85
C GLU A 331 4.18 -14.85 7.69
N GLN A 332 4.34 -14.75 9.02
CA GLN A 332 3.22 -14.38 9.89
C GLN A 332 2.73 -12.95 9.61
N PHE A 333 3.64 -11.99 9.42
CA PHE A 333 3.27 -10.61 9.11
C PHE A 333 2.44 -10.52 7.82
N VAL A 334 2.85 -11.23 6.75
CA VAL A 334 2.11 -11.24 5.49
C VAL A 334 0.76 -11.95 5.64
N ALA A 335 0.68 -13.00 6.44
CA ALA A 335 -0.59 -13.66 6.76
C ALA A 335 -1.55 -12.70 7.49
N ASP A 336 -1.08 -11.98 8.51
CA ASP A 336 -1.87 -11.01 9.27
C ASP A 336 -2.31 -9.83 8.37
N TYR A 337 -1.41 -9.33 7.52
CA TYR A 337 -1.70 -8.30 6.53
C TYR A 337 -2.79 -8.76 5.55
N ASN A 338 -2.68 -9.99 5.02
CA ASN A 338 -3.69 -10.56 4.12
C ASN A 338 -5.04 -10.77 4.81
N ASN A 339 -5.06 -11.11 6.11
CA ASN A 339 -6.29 -11.18 6.90
C ASN A 339 -6.96 -9.81 6.99
N GLN A 340 -6.21 -8.73 7.23
CA GLN A 340 -6.75 -7.38 7.21
C GLN A 340 -7.33 -7.02 5.82
N LEU A 341 -6.61 -7.36 4.74
CA LEU A 341 -7.12 -7.12 3.39
C LEU A 341 -8.40 -7.90 3.08
N MET A 342 -8.55 -9.13 3.59
CA MET A 342 -9.79 -9.91 3.48
C MET A 342 -10.96 -9.24 4.21
N GLU A 343 -10.73 -8.71 5.42
CA GLU A 343 -11.72 -7.94 6.16
C GLU A 343 -12.17 -6.71 5.38
N ASP A 344 -11.21 -5.95 4.85
CA ASP A 344 -11.48 -4.74 4.06
C ASP A 344 -12.27 -5.08 2.79
N MET A 345 -11.87 -6.12 2.05
CA MET A 345 -12.57 -6.62 0.85
C MET A 345 -14.03 -6.98 1.15
N VAL A 346 -14.31 -7.71 2.24
CA VAL A 346 -15.68 -8.05 2.64
C VAL A 346 -16.48 -6.78 3.00
N ASN A 347 -15.82 -5.78 3.56
CA ASN A 347 -16.41 -4.51 3.96
C ASN A 347 -16.59 -3.49 2.82
N THR A 348 -15.96 -3.67 1.66
CA THR A 348 -16.06 -2.77 0.48
C THR A 348 -17.50 -2.59 -0.03
N LYS A 349 -18.40 -3.54 0.22
CA LYS A 349 -19.81 -3.54 -0.23
C LYS A 349 -20.00 -3.58 -1.75
N TYR A 350 -19.31 -4.52 -2.42
CA TYR A 350 -19.47 -4.74 -3.86
C TYR A 350 -20.93 -4.90 -4.28
N GLU A 351 -21.82 -5.42 -3.42
CA GLU A 351 -23.26 -5.50 -3.67
C GLU A 351 -23.92 -4.18 -4.13
N ASN A 352 -23.31 -3.02 -3.86
CA ASN A 352 -23.80 -1.71 -4.30
C ASN A 352 -23.71 -1.49 -5.81
N ILE A 353 -22.82 -2.19 -6.53
CA ILE A 353 -22.75 -2.10 -8.00
C ILE A 353 -23.96 -2.83 -8.64
N LEU A 354 -24.62 -3.76 -7.93
CA LEU A 354 -25.70 -4.56 -8.51
C LEU A 354 -26.94 -3.71 -8.88
N GLY A 355 -27.27 -3.75 -10.17
CA GLY A 355 -28.34 -2.97 -10.80
C GLY A 355 -27.86 -1.67 -11.45
N GLU A 356 -26.63 -1.25 -11.19
CA GLU A 356 -26.04 -0.01 -11.73
C GLU A 356 -25.39 -0.26 -13.11
N ASN A 357 -24.87 0.80 -13.73
CA ASN A 357 -24.15 0.74 -15.02
C ASN A 357 -22.62 0.65 -14.83
N GLU A 358 -21.90 0.46 -15.93
CA GLU A 358 -20.42 0.40 -15.92
C GLU A 358 -19.76 1.67 -15.39
N ASP A 359 -20.26 2.86 -15.74
CA ASP A 359 -19.70 4.12 -15.21
C ASP A 359 -19.72 4.15 -13.68
N TYR A 360 -20.80 3.68 -13.06
CA TYR A 360 -20.88 3.56 -11.60
C TYR A 360 -19.86 2.56 -11.06
N ALA A 361 -19.73 1.39 -11.72
CA ALA A 361 -18.76 0.37 -11.34
C ALA A 361 -17.32 0.90 -11.41
N ASN A 362 -16.98 1.66 -12.45
CA ASN A 362 -15.64 2.23 -12.64
C ASN A 362 -15.30 3.24 -11.53
N VAL A 363 -16.25 4.12 -11.18
CA VAL A 363 -16.10 5.06 -10.07
C VAL A 363 -15.99 4.34 -8.73
N PHE A 364 -16.78 3.29 -8.52
CA PHE A 364 -16.76 2.51 -7.28
C PHE A 364 -15.45 1.76 -7.09
N LEU A 365 -14.95 1.13 -8.15
CA LEU A 365 -13.72 0.33 -8.15
C LEU A 365 -12.46 1.19 -8.27
N ASP A 366 -12.59 2.47 -8.66
CA ASP A 366 -11.48 3.35 -9.02
C ASP A 366 -10.59 2.74 -10.12
N MET A 367 -11.24 2.13 -11.12
CA MET A 367 -10.61 1.39 -12.22
C MET A 367 -11.46 1.45 -13.49
N GLU A 368 -10.81 1.32 -14.65
CA GLU A 368 -11.47 1.18 -15.95
C GLU A 368 -11.25 -0.25 -16.49
N PRO A 369 -12.25 -0.85 -17.18
CA PRO A 369 -12.10 -2.16 -17.77
C PRO A 369 -11.08 -2.15 -18.92
N TYR A 370 -10.25 -3.19 -19.01
CA TYR A 370 -9.27 -3.32 -20.08
C TYR A 370 -9.80 -4.10 -21.29
N ASP A 371 -10.90 -4.84 -21.12
CA ASP A 371 -11.53 -5.65 -22.15
C ASP A 371 -13.03 -5.88 -21.83
N HIS A 372 -13.79 -6.22 -22.88
CA HIS A 372 -15.22 -6.49 -22.81
C HIS A 372 -15.58 -7.75 -23.61
N ASN A 373 -16.42 -8.61 -23.07
CA ASN A 373 -17.01 -9.73 -23.80
C ASN A 373 -18.48 -9.44 -24.14
N THR A 374 -18.75 -9.27 -25.44
CA THR A 374 -20.11 -9.02 -25.98
C THR A 374 -20.70 -10.23 -26.70
N LEU A 375 -20.03 -11.39 -26.66
CA LEU A 375 -20.45 -12.62 -27.34
C LEU A 375 -21.14 -13.62 -26.42
N SER A 376 -21.18 -13.36 -25.11
CA SER A 376 -21.87 -14.17 -24.10
C SER A 376 -23.32 -13.73 -23.88
N ASN A 377 -24.11 -14.58 -23.20
CA ASN A 377 -25.48 -14.25 -22.80
C ASN A 377 -25.56 -13.07 -21.81
N LEU A 378 -24.45 -12.74 -21.17
CA LEU A 378 -24.24 -11.54 -20.37
C LEU A 378 -23.11 -10.75 -21.00
N TYR A 379 -23.16 -9.43 -20.90
CA TYR A 379 -22.08 -8.56 -21.35
C TYR A 379 -21.10 -8.40 -20.20
N VAL A 380 -19.82 -8.75 -20.39
CA VAL A 380 -18.85 -8.82 -19.29
C VAL A 380 -17.79 -7.74 -19.46
N SER A 381 -17.42 -7.08 -18.37
CA SER A 381 -16.30 -6.14 -18.29
C SER A 381 -15.20 -6.72 -17.42
N TYR A 382 -13.98 -6.73 -17.94
CA TYR A 382 -12.79 -7.25 -17.25
C TYR A 382 -11.94 -6.10 -16.72
N TYR A 383 -11.81 -6.00 -15.40
CA TYR A 383 -10.96 -5.01 -14.76
C TYR A 383 -9.53 -5.53 -14.60
N PRO A 384 -8.53 -4.63 -14.62
CA PRO A 384 -7.14 -5.00 -14.36
C PRO A 384 -6.99 -5.58 -12.95
N ARG A 385 -5.82 -6.17 -12.66
CA ARG A 385 -5.51 -6.66 -11.32
C ARG A 385 -5.68 -5.54 -10.29
N SER A 386 -6.32 -5.85 -9.17
CA SER A 386 -6.53 -4.89 -8.10
C SER A 386 -5.20 -4.35 -7.54
N LYS A 387 -5.26 -3.15 -6.94
CA LYS A 387 -4.12 -2.47 -6.33
C LYS A 387 -3.49 -3.31 -5.21
N ALA A 388 -2.23 -3.03 -4.86
CA ALA A 388 -1.47 -3.80 -3.88
C ALA A 388 -2.12 -3.95 -2.50
N ASN A 389 -3.00 -3.00 -2.13
CA ASN A 389 -3.76 -2.94 -0.88
C ASN A 389 -5.16 -3.56 -0.98
N HIS A 390 -5.43 -4.37 -2.01
CA HIS A 390 -6.66 -5.15 -2.15
C HIS A 390 -6.35 -6.64 -2.08
N TYR A 391 -7.28 -7.44 -1.55
CA TYR A 391 -7.07 -8.88 -1.42
C TYR A 391 -7.38 -9.63 -2.71
N GLU A 392 -8.48 -9.26 -3.38
CA GLU A 392 -8.87 -9.87 -4.64
C GLU A 392 -7.85 -9.60 -5.74
N GLN A 393 -7.65 -10.59 -6.62
CA GLN A 393 -6.74 -10.45 -7.74
C GLN A 393 -7.39 -9.70 -8.89
N PHE A 394 -8.60 -10.08 -9.29
CA PHE A 394 -9.31 -9.44 -10.39
C PHE A 394 -10.77 -9.25 -10.05
N VAL A 395 -11.35 -8.19 -10.62
CA VAL A 395 -12.79 -7.92 -10.56
C VAL A 395 -13.36 -8.09 -11.97
N THR A 396 -14.51 -8.75 -12.06
CA THR A 396 -15.29 -8.84 -13.29
C THR A 396 -16.73 -8.46 -12.97
N THR A 397 -17.36 -7.71 -13.86
CA THR A 397 -18.77 -7.36 -13.76
C THR A 397 -19.51 -7.86 -14.99
N ALA A 398 -20.74 -8.33 -14.81
CA ALA A 398 -21.58 -8.81 -15.89
C ALA A 398 -22.92 -8.07 -15.90
N TYR A 399 -23.38 -7.71 -17.10
CA TYR A 399 -24.52 -6.85 -17.35
C TYR A 399 -25.55 -7.57 -18.21
N LEU A 400 -26.81 -7.20 -18.01
CA LEU A 400 -27.94 -7.75 -18.78
C LEU A 400 -28.04 -7.14 -20.18
N ASN A 401 -27.59 -5.90 -20.33
CA ASN A 401 -27.81 -5.10 -21.52
C ASN A 401 -26.52 -4.82 -22.29
N PRO A 402 -26.57 -4.70 -23.64
CA PRO A 402 -25.40 -4.47 -24.49
C PRO A 402 -24.71 -3.12 -24.30
N ASP A 403 -25.39 -2.17 -23.66
CA ASP A 403 -24.86 -0.86 -23.27
C ASP A 403 -24.19 -0.88 -21.89
N PHE A 404 -23.97 -2.06 -21.33
CA PHE A 404 -23.39 -2.27 -19.99
C PHE A 404 -24.18 -1.57 -18.88
N SER A 405 -25.51 -1.50 -19.06
CA SER A 405 -26.45 -1.15 -17.98
C SER A 405 -26.97 -2.40 -17.26
N SER A 406 -27.39 -2.21 -16.02
CA SER A 406 -27.98 -3.26 -15.17
C SER A 406 -27.00 -4.40 -14.83
N CYS A 407 -26.00 -4.10 -14.01
CA CYS A 407 -25.07 -5.09 -13.49
C CYS A 407 -25.83 -6.18 -12.71
N CYS A 408 -25.70 -7.42 -13.15
CA CYS A 408 -26.36 -8.57 -12.55
C CYS A 408 -25.40 -9.48 -11.77
N GLN A 409 -24.09 -9.36 -12.01
CA GLN A 409 -23.08 -10.15 -11.31
C GLN A 409 -21.79 -9.37 -11.17
N ILE A 410 -21.15 -9.53 -10.02
CA ILE A 410 -19.78 -9.10 -9.75
C ILE A 410 -19.04 -10.33 -9.26
N GLN A 411 -17.89 -10.63 -9.83
CA GLN A 411 -17.08 -11.77 -9.44
C GLN A 411 -15.64 -11.32 -9.19
N LEU A 412 -15.17 -11.65 -7.99
CA LEU A 412 -13.80 -11.43 -7.54
C LEU A 412 -13.04 -12.73 -7.69
N LEU A 413 -11.95 -12.71 -8.46
CA LEU A 413 -10.97 -13.79 -8.46
C LEU A 413 -10.11 -13.64 -7.21
N LEU A 414 -10.07 -14.66 -6.37
CA LEU A 414 -9.28 -14.66 -5.16
C LEU A 414 -7.94 -15.40 -5.37
N PRO A 415 -6.94 -15.08 -4.54
CA PRO A 415 -5.74 -15.89 -4.38
C PRO A 415 -5.99 -17.39 -4.17
N THR A 416 -4.95 -18.19 -4.34
CA THR A 416 -4.92 -19.53 -3.76
C THR A 416 -5.06 -19.42 -2.23
N LEU A 417 -6.12 -20.01 -1.69
CA LEU A 417 -6.41 -20.00 -0.26
C LEU A 417 -5.91 -21.31 0.38
N SER A 418 -5.28 -21.19 1.54
CA SER A 418 -5.14 -22.31 2.46
C SER A 418 -6.50 -22.66 3.06
N ASP A 419 -6.64 -23.85 3.65
CA ASP A 419 -7.88 -24.23 4.34
C ASP A 419 -8.20 -23.24 5.49
N GLU A 420 -7.17 -22.76 6.20
CA GLU A 420 -7.32 -21.77 7.28
C GLU A 420 -7.80 -20.41 6.76
N SER A 421 -7.20 -19.89 5.68
CA SER A 421 -7.64 -18.63 5.07
C SER A 421 -9.04 -18.72 4.47
N PHE A 422 -9.40 -19.88 3.89
CA PHE A 422 -10.74 -20.13 3.36
C PHE A 422 -11.78 -20.12 4.48
N ASP A 423 -11.51 -20.81 5.60
CA ASP A 423 -12.41 -20.83 6.76
C ASP A 423 -12.50 -19.46 7.45
N TYR A 424 -11.40 -18.71 7.53
CA TYR A 424 -11.41 -17.32 8.02
C TYR A 424 -12.32 -16.42 7.18
N LEU A 425 -12.18 -16.46 5.84
CA LEU A 425 -13.05 -15.70 4.93
C LEU A 425 -14.53 -16.11 5.05
N LYS A 426 -14.83 -17.40 5.23
CA LYS A 426 -16.20 -17.86 5.54
C LYS A 426 -16.73 -17.25 6.84
N GLY A 427 -15.89 -17.14 7.86
CA GLY A 427 -16.20 -16.46 9.12
C GLY A 427 -16.63 -15.02 8.88
N LEU A 428 -15.79 -14.24 8.19
CA LEU A 428 -16.07 -12.84 7.84
C LEU A 428 -17.38 -12.67 7.07
N LEU A 429 -17.62 -13.52 6.07
CA LEU A 429 -18.87 -13.51 5.30
C LEU A 429 -20.08 -13.84 6.18
N SER A 430 -19.95 -14.75 7.14
CA SER A 430 -21.02 -15.13 8.06
C SER A 430 -21.35 -14.05 9.10
N GLU A 431 -20.41 -13.16 9.40
CA GLU A 431 -20.65 -11.98 10.25
C GLU A 431 -21.45 -10.90 9.51
N LYS A 432 -21.18 -10.74 8.21
CA LYS A 432 -21.83 -9.72 7.37
C LYS A 432 -23.16 -10.17 6.77
N PHE A 433 -23.26 -11.44 6.38
CA PHE A 433 -24.39 -11.99 5.63
C PHE A 433 -24.99 -13.20 6.33
N GLN A 434 -26.24 -13.50 6.01
CA GLN A 434 -26.92 -14.69 6.52
C GLN A 434 -26.57 -15.89 5.62
N ALA A 435 -25.98 -16.94 6.17
CA ALA A 435 -25.74 -18.17 5.44
C ALA A 435 -27.06 -18.75 4.89
N GLU A 436 -27.05 -19.15 3.63
CA GLU A 436 -28.07 -20.01 3.06
C GLU A 436 -27.80 -21.46 3.51
N GLU A 437 -28.76 -22.37 3.36
CA GLU A 437 -28.60 -23.77 3.80
C GLU A 437 -27.30 -24.40 3.24
N GLU A 438 -26.41 -24.84 4.14
CA GLU A 438 -25.07 -25.34 3.80
C GLU A 438 -25.16 -26.57 2.87
N GLY A 439 -24.39 -26.57 1.78
CA GLY A 439 -24.36 -27.68 0.82
C GLY A 439 -25.49 -27.71 -0.21
N LYS A 440 -26.44 -26.76 -0.19
CA LYS A 440 -27.53 -26.65 -1.19
C LYS A 440 -27.03 -26.59 -2.63
N TYR A 441 -25.86 -26.00 -2.85
CA TYR A 441 -25.23 -25.84 -4.17
C TYR A 441 -23.93 -26.63 -4.33
N GLY A 442 -23.71 -27.65 -3.48
CA GLY A 442 -22.54 -28.54 -3.50
C GLY A 442 -21.51 -28.25 -2.40
N PRO A 443 -20.58 -29.19 -2.15
CA PRO A 443 -19.64 -29.11 -1.02
C PRO A 443 -18.55 -28.05 -1.17
N ASN A 444 -18.40 -27.47 -2.36
CA ASN A 444 -17.37 -26.47 -2.68
C ASN A 444 -17.91 -25.04 -2.75
N ASN A 445 -19.17 -24.82 -2.38
CA ASN A 445 -19.84 -23.53 -2.47
C ASN A 445 -20.42 -23.14 -1.10
N SER A 446 -20.02 -21.99 -0.58
CA SER A 446 -20.63 -21.36 0.59
C SER A 446 -21.45 -20.16 0.12
N THR A 447 -22.77 -20.22 0.30
CA THR A 447 -23.69 -19.19 -0.20
C THR A 447 -24.36 -18.43 0.93
N TYR A 448 -24.52 -17.13 0.74
CA TYR A 448 -25.07 -16.19 1.71
C TYR A 448 -26.09 -15.27 1.05
N ILE A 449 -27.01 -14.76 1.85
CA ILE A 449 -28.05 -13.79 1.48
C ILE A 449 -28.04 -12.59 2.42
N GLU A 450 -28.82 -11.57 2.10
CA GLU A 450 -28.95 -10.39 2.95
C GLU A 450 -29.36 -10.73 4.38
N LEU A 451 -28.73 -10.04 5.35
CA LEU A 451 -29.00 -10.25 6.76
C LEU A 451 -30.47 -9.92 7.09
N GLY A 452 -31.17 -10.87 7.71
CA GLY A 452 -32.57 -10.71 8.11
C GLY A 452 -33.57 -10.79 6.97
N LYS A 453 -33.16 -11.19 5.77
CA LYS A 453 -34.06 -11.47 4.64
C LYS A 453 -34.34 -12.97 4.51
N SER A 454 -35.53 -13.28 4.01
CA SER A 454 -35.84 -14.62 3.53
C SER A 454 -35.10 -14.88 2.21
N GLU A 455 -34.97 -16.14 1.81
CA GLU A 455 -34.45 -16.46 0.48
C GLU A 455 -35.27 -15.80 -0.62
N GLU A 456 -36.60 -15.65 -0.49
CA GLU A 456 -37.45 -15.05 -1.53
C GLU A 456 -37.33 -13.51 -1.62
N ASP A 457 -36.93 -12.88 -0.53
CA ASP A 457 -36.88 -11.41 -0.37
C ASP A 457 -35.47 -10.82 -0.48
N SER A 458 -34.42 -11.65 -0.44
CA SER A 458 -33.05 -11.19 -0.67
C SER A 458 -32.88 -10.77 -2.13
N LYS A 459 -32.47 -9.52 -2.34
CA LYS A 459 -32.16 -8.88 -3.62
C LYS A 459 -30.98 -9.57 -4.31
N PHE A 460 -29.98 -9.96 -3.55
CA PHE A 460 -28.76 -10.60 -4.06
C PHE A 460 -28.39 -11.87 -3.31
N ARG A 461 -27.45 -12.62 -3.88
CA ARG A 461 -26.76 -13.77 -3.26
C ARG A 461 -25.26 -13.57 -3.36
N VAL A 462 -24.55 -13.82 -2.27
CA VAL A 462 -23.09 -13.88 -2.22
C VAL A 462 -22.66 -15.36 -2.25
N ALA A 463 -21.68 -15.72 -3.06
CA ALA A 463 -21.18 -17.09 -3.19
C ALA A 463 -19.65 -17.10 -3.13
N LEU A 464 -19.11 -17.83 -2.16
CA LEU A 464 -17.70 -18.20 -2.11
C LEU A 464 -17.54 -19.60 -2.71
N GLU A 465 -16.88 -19.69 -3.86
CA GLU A 465 -16.72 -20.90 -4.66
C GLU A 465 -15.25 -21.36 -4.67
N ARG A 466 -15.04 -22.68 -4.55
CA ARG A 466 -13.75 -23.35 -4.78
C ARG A 466 -13.87 -24.27 -6.00
N ARG A 467 -13.29 -23.88 -7.13
CA ARG A 467 -13.39 -24.61 -8.41
C ARG A 467 -12.07 -25.28 -8.75
N TYR A 468 -12.09 -26.58 -9.06
CA TYR A 468 -10.89 -27.26 -9.53
C TYR A 468 -10.66 -26.93 -11.02
N ASN A 469 -9.46 -26.48 -11.35
CA ASN A 469 -8.99 -26.26 -12.71
C ASN A 469 -8.15 -27.48 -13.15
N GLU A 470 -8.71 -28.30 -14.04
CA GLU A 470 -8.05 -29.52 -14.54
C GLU A 470 -6.79 -29.21 -15.37
N ASP A 471 -6.75 -28.06 -16.07
CA ASP A 471 -5.62 -27.70 -16.95
C ASP A 471 -4.38 -27.30 -16.15
N GLU A 472 -4.58 -26.73 -14.96
CA GLU A 472 -3.53 -26.23 -14.08
C GLU A 472 -3.29 -27.13 -12.85
N ASP A 473 -4.08 -28.20 -12.70
CA ASP A 473 -4.06 -29.12 -11.55
C ASP A 473 -4.11 -28.39 -10.20
N GLN A 474 -4.95 -27.34 -10.11
CA GLN A 474 -5.07 -26.51 -8.90
C GLN A 474 -6.50 -26.01 -8.69
N TYR A 475 -6.79 -25.55 -7.47
CA TYR A 475 -8.06 -24.90 -7.16
C TYR A 475 -7.99 -23.39 -7.40
N THR A 476 -9.05 -22.85 -8.01
CA THR A 476 -9.32 -21.43 -8.17
C THR A 476 -10.46 -21.02 -7.25
N TYR A 477 -10.37 -19.82 -6.68
CA TYR A 477 -11.29 -19.33 -5.67
C TYR A 477 -12.01 -18.08 -6.16
N PHE A 478 -13.34 -18.04 -6.00
CA PHE A 478 -14.15 -16.89 -6.44
C PHE A 478 -15.07 -16.42 -5.32
N LEU A 479 -15.18 -15.11 -5.15
CA LEU A 479 -16.26 -14.48 -4.37
C LEU A 479 -17.18 -13.72 -5.33
N SER A 480 -18.41 -14.19 -5.45
CA SER A 480 -19.36 -13.64 -6.43
C SER A 480 -20.59 -13.04 -5.75
N TYR A 481 -20.99 -11.85 -6.17
CA TYR A 481 -22.23 -11.17 -5.79
C TYR A 481 -23.18 -11.22 -6.97
N ASN A 482 -24.36 -11.79 -6.79
CA ASN A 482 -25.30 -12.07 -7.88
C ASN A 482 -26.65 -11.42 -7.57
N LEU A 483 -27.09 -10.50 -8.43
CA LEU A 483 -28.44 -9.96 -8.41
C LEU A 483 -29.41 -11.09 -8.77
N ARG A 484 -30.49 -11.24 -8.01
CA ARG A 484 -31.47 -12.29 -8.32
C ARG A 484 -32.43 -11.80 -9.40
N SER A 485 -32.78 -12.68 -10.33
CA SER A 485 -33.56 -12.36 -11.53
C SER A 485 -34.88 -11.64 -11.28
N LYS A 486 -35.58 -11.96 -10.18
CA LYS A 486 -36.79 -11.26 -9.72
C LYS A 486 -36.57 -9.75 -9.50
N PHE A 487 -35.34 -9.34 -9.23
CA PHE A 487 -34.93 -7.96 -8.96
C PHE A 487 -34.14 -7.35 -10.13
N TYR A 488 -34.07 -8.01 -11.28
CA TYR A 488 -33.54 -7.37 -12.48
C TYR A 488 -34.38 -6.12 -12.79
N PRO A 489 -33.74 -5.01 -13.17
CA PRO A 489 -34.44 -3.83 -13.65
C PRO A 489 -35.44 -4.26 -14.73
N GLN A 490 -36.71 -4.00 -14.49
CA GLN A 490 -37.75 -4.26 -15.48
C GLN A 490 -37.71 -3.15 -16.52
N GLU A 491 -37.90 -3.46 -17.80
CA GLU A 491 -38.07 -2.43 -18.82
C GLU A 491 -39.27 -1.54 -18.44
N GLU A 492 -39.00 -0.24 -18.24
CA GLU A 492 -40.02 0.74 -17.88
C GLU A 492 -40.90 1.04 -19.09
N ASN A 493 -41.93 0.22 -19.33
CA ASN A 493 -42.93 0.51 -20.36
C ASN A 493 -43.99 1.47 -19.81
N LEU A 494 -44.12 2.66 -20.40
CA LEU A 494 -45.15 3.63 -19.96
C LEU A 494 -46.57 3.12 -20.17
N TRP A 495 -46.77 2.26 -21.17
CA TRP A 495 -48.02 1.56 -21.49
C TRP A 495 -47.70 0.30 -22.30
N ILE A 496 -48.71 -0.57 -22.48
CA ILE A 496 -48.61 -1.78 -23.31
C ILE A 496 -48.20 -1.40 -24.73
N ASP A 497 -47.23 -2.11 -25.31
CA ASP A 497 -46.87 -1.94 -26.72
C ASP A 497 -47.96 -2.56 -27.63
N PHE A 498 -48.72 -1.69 -28.29
CA PHE A 498 -49.79 -2.09 -29.20
C PHE A 498 -49.32 -2.30 -30.65
N THR A 499 -48.02 -2.20 -30.95
CA THR A 499 -47.50 -2.35 -32.33
C THR A 499 -47.80 -3.72 -32.94
N THR A 500 -47.96 -4.77 -32.12
CA THR A 500 -48.37 -6.11 -32.59
C THR A 500 -49.77 -6.15 -33.20
N LEU A 501 -50.61 -5.14 -32.93
CA LEU A 501 -51.95 -5.03 -33.48
C LEU A 501 -52.00 -4.37 -34.86
N PHE A 502 -50.90 -3.83 -35.39
CA PHE A 502 -50.87 -3.35 -36.77
C PHE A 502 -51.27 -4.49 -37.74
N GLY A 503 -52.13 -4.17 -38.72
CA GLY A 503 -52.67 -5.15 -39.66
C GLY A 503 -53.88 -5.94 -39.14
N SER A 504 -54.23 -5.82 -37.86
CA SER A 504 -55.37 -6.54 -37.26
C SER A 504 -56.71 -5.88 -37.58
N ASP A 505 -57.78 -6.68 -37.65
CA ASP A 505 -59.15 -6.18 -37.80
C ASP A 505 -59.79 -5.78 -36.46
N LYS A 506 -60.98 -5.16 -36.50
CA LYS A 506 -61.69 -4.68 -35.30
C LYS A 506 -61.97 -5.78 -34.27
N ASN A 507 -62.27 -6.99 -34.70
CA ASN A 507 -62.60 -8.08 -33.78
C ASN A 507 -61.35 -8.57 -33.05
N THR A 508 -60.24 -8.69 -33.79
CA THR A 508 -58.94 -9.07 -33.25
C THR A 508 -58.43 -8.04 -32.24
N VAL A 509 -58.56 -6.74 -32.57
CA VAL A 509 -58.23 -5.66 -31.65
C VAL A 509 -59.10 -5.75 -30.39
N ARG A 510 -60.42 -5.91 -30.52
CA ARG A 510 -61.32 -5.99 -29.36
C ARG A 510 -60.94 -7.13 -28.41
N SER A 511 -60.71 -8.33 -28.94
CA SER A 511 -60.29 -9.48 -28.14
C SER A 511 -58.96 -9.22 -27.42
N ALA A 512 -57.96 -8.67 -28.12
CA ALA A 512 -56.67 -8.35 -27.52
C ALA A 512 -56.79 -7.28 -26.42
N MET A 513 -57.61 -6.26 -26.62
CA MET A 513 -57.84 -5.23 -25.60
C MET A 513 -58.53 -5.78 -24.35
N GLU A 514 -59.47 -6.73 -24.49
CA GLU A 514 -60.07 -7.43 -23.35
C GLU A 514 -59.02 -8.24 -22.57
N ASP A 515 -58.13 -8.96 -23.27
CA ASP A 515 -57.02 -9.71 -22.66
C ASP A 515 -56.02 -8.78 -21.94
N TYR A 516 -55.82 -7.57 -22.47
CA TYR A 516 -55.02 -6.50 -21.87
C TYR A 516 -55.74 -5.75 -20.73
N GLY A 517 -56.96 -6.12 -20.37
CA GLY A 517 -57.73 -5.48 -19.31
C GLY A 517 -58.20 -4.06 -19.66
N CYS A 518 -58.27 -3.73 -20.95
CA CYS A 518 -58.74 -2.44 -21.44
C CYS A 518 -60.21 -2.54 -21.89
N ASN A 519 -61.01 -1.51 -21.58
CA ASN A 519 -62.45 -1.53 -21.85
C ASN A 519 -62.80 -0.72 -23.09
N TYR A 520 -63.58 -1.30 -24.00
CA TYR A 520 -64.12 -0.55 -25.14
C TYR A 520 -64.93 0.67 -24.67
N ARG A 521 -64.70 1.81 -25.32
CA ARG A 521 -65.30 3.10 -24.97
C ARG A 521 -66.30 3.59 -26.01
N PHE A 522 -65.85 3.83 -27.23
CA PHE A 522 -66.67 4.27 -28.36
C PHE A 522 -65.93 4.06 -29.68
N SER A 523 -66.64 4.22 -30.80
CA SER A 523 -66.06 4.33 -32.12
C SER A 523 -66.34 5.72 -32.70
N ASP A 524 -65.36 6.30 -33.39
CA ASP A 524 -65.48 7.56 -34.11
C ASP A 524 -65.18 7.34 -35.60
N ASN A 525 -65.99 7.92 -36.47
CA ASN A 525 -65.82 7.86 -37.92
C ASN A 525 -65.41 9.20 -38.51
N SER A 526 -64.98 10.17 -37.70
CA SER A 526 -64.58 11.50 -38.18
C SER A 526 -63.21 11.51 -38.86
N TYR A 527 -62.29 10.67 -38.40
CA TYR A 527 -60.90 10.65 -38.84
C TYR A 527 -60.62 9.59 -39.92
N SER A 528 -61.26 8.43 -39.83
CA SER A 528 -61.14 7.34 -40.80
C SER A 528 -62.50 6.91 -41.34
N ALA A 529 -62.58 6.68 -42.66
CA ALA A 529 -63.76 6.14 -43.34
C ALA A 529 -64.22 4.76 -42.78
N ASN A 530 -63.28 3.95 -42.27
CA ASN A 530 -63.57 2.67 -41.61
C ASN A 530 -63.63 2.80 -40.07
N GLY A 531 -63.57 4.03 -39.58
CA GLY A 531 -63.68 4.39 -38.18
C GLY A 531 -62.41 4.20 -37.38
N SER A 532 -62.50 4.57 -36.12
CA SER A 532 -61.48 4.39 -35.10
C SER A 532 -62.14 3.93 -33.82
N ASP A 533 -61.60 2.89 -33.19
CA ASP A 533 -62.17 2.29 -31.98
C ASP A 533 -61.30 2.69 -30.78
N TYR A 534 -61.93 3.19 -29.72
CA TYR A 534 -61.25 3.71 -28.54
C TYR A 534 -61.50 2.83 -27.32
N TYR A 535 -60.46 2.63 -26.51
CA TYR A 535 -60.46 1.79 -25.32
C TYR A 535 -59.86 2.55 -24.14
N TYR A 536 -60.44 2.40 -22.96
CA TYR A 536 -59.86 2.90 -21.72
C TYR A 536 -58.74 1.98 -21.24
N ILE A 537 -57.64 2.57 -20.81
CA ILE A 537 -56.53 1.87 -20.16
C ILE A 537 -56.74 1.99 -18.65
N GLU A 538 -57.02 0.88 -17.98
CA GLU A 538 -57.21 0.89 -16.53
C GLU A 538 -55.87 1.04 -15.79
N LYS A 539 -55.85 1.85 -14.72
CA LYS A 539 -54.74 1.94 -13.75
C LYS A 539 -53.35 2.23 -14.37
N ASN A 540 -53.29 3.08 -15.38
CA ASN A 540 -52.03 3.56 -15.94
C ASN A 540 -51.74 5.01 -15.48
N ASP A 541 -50.49 5.29 -15.09
CA ASP A 541 -50.09 6.60 -14.57
C ASP A 541 -49.80 7.64 -15.67
N TYR A 542 -49.67 7.21 -16.92
CA TYR A 542 -49.24 8.02 -18.06
C TYR A 542 -50.31 8.24 -19.12
N ALA A 543 -51.26 7.31 -19.29
CA ALA A 543 -52.29 7.37 -20.33
C ALA A 543 -53.65 6.86 -19.83
N ASP A 544 -54.72 7.38 -20.43
CA ASP A 544 -56.10 7.02 -20.07
C ASP A 544 -56.83 6.27 -21.20
N ILE A 545 -56.43 6.48 -22.45
CA ILE A 545 -57.16 5.99 -23.63
C ILE A 545 -56.16 5.56 -24.70
N VAL A 546 -56.47 4.47 -25.39
CA VAL A 546 -55.87 4.15 -26.69
C VAL A 546 -56.94 4.13 -27.77
N GLY A 547 -56.67 4.74 -28.92
CA GLY A 547 -57.51 4.70 -30.12
C GLY A 547 -56.83 3.95 -31.25
N PHE A 548 -57.53 3.05 -31.92
CA PHE A 548 -57.04 2.31 -33.07
C PHE A 548 -57.71 2.80 -34.35
N VAL A 549 -56.93 3.22 -35.33
CA VAL A 549 -57.39 3.79 -36.60
C VAL A 549 -57.28 2.74 -37.70
N PHE A 550 -58.40 2.47 -38.38
CA PHE A 550 -58.47 1.43 -39.40
C PHE A 550 -58.30 2.01 -40.81
N ASN A 551 -57.50 1.36 -41.65
CA ASN A 551 -57.31 1.73 -43.04
C ASN A 551 -58.45 1.23 -43.94
N THR A 552 -58.38 1.48 -45.24
CA THR A 552 -59.40 1.08 -46.24
C THR A 552 -59.63 -0.43 -46.33
N ASP A 553 -58.67 -1.25 -45.88
CA ASP A 553 -58.78 -2.71 -45.82
C ASP A 553 -59.35 -3.21 -44.47
N ASN A 554 -59.84 -2.30 -43.61
CA ASN A 554 -60.32 -2.55 -42.23
C ASN A 554 -59.23 -3.08 -41.28
N GLN A 555 -57.98 -2.70 -41.50
CA GLN A 555 -56.83 -3.09 -40.68
C GLN A 555 -56.26 -1.91 -39.92
N VAL A 556 -55.77 -2.11 -38.69
CA VAL A 556 -55.09 -1.05 -37.93
C VAL A 556 -53.85 -0.59 -38.69
N SER A 557 -53.82 0.68 -39.09
CA SER A 557 -52.61 1.31 -39.67
C SER A 557 -51.95 2.30 -38.73
N GLU A 558 -52.69 2.77 -37.74
CA GLU A 558 -52.26 3.76 -36.78
C GLU A 558 -52.97 3.55 -35.44
N TYR A 559 -52.29 3.82 -34.33
CA TYR A 559 -52.92 3.87 -33.02
C TYR A 559 -52.40 5.04 -32.18
N TRP A 560 -53.27 5.59 -31.33
CA TRP A 560 -53.03 6.82 -30.58
C TRP A 560 -53.15 6.51 -29.11
N VAL A 561 -52.13 6.84 -28.33
CA VAL A 561 -52.18 6.76 -26.87
C VAL A 561 -52.35 8.16 -26.32
N TYR A 562 -53.53 8.44 -25.74
CA TYR A 562 -53.82 9.73 -25.13
C TYR A 562 -53.24 9.77 -23.73
N TYR A 563 -52.25 10.64 -23.57
CA TYR A 563 -51.48 10.75 -22.35
C TYR A 563 -52.03 11.82 -21.42
N LYS A 564 -51.70 11.70 -20.14
CA LYS A 564 -52.03 12.70 -19.12
C LYS A 564 -51.10 13.90 -19.29
N PRO A 565 -51.60 15.13 -19.53
CA PRO A 565 -50.74 16.28 -19.90
C PRO A 565 -49.60 16.58 -18.91
N ILE A 566 -49.78 16.30 -17.62
CA ILE A 566 -48.74 16.48 -16.59
C ILE A 566 -47.51 15.57 -16.78
N LYS A 567 -47.62 14.52 -17.60
CA LYS A 567 -46.57 13.51 -17.86
C LYS A 567 -45.79 13.72 -19.15
N ILE A 568 -46.00 14.84 -19.84
CA ILE A 568 -45.41 15.09 -21.16
C ILE A 568 -43.88 15.04 -21.18
N SER A 569 -43.21 15.55 -20.13
CA SER A 569 -41.75 15.50 -20.01
C SER A 569 -41.26 14.05 -19.89
N ASP A 570 -41.81 13.30 -18.94
CA ASP A 570 -41.49 11.88 -18.73
C ASP A 570 -41.68 11.05 -20.03
N ILE A 571 -42.76 11.32 -20.77
CA ILE A 571 -43.07 10.64 -22.03
C ILE A 571 -42.08 11.01 -23.13
N ARG A 572 -41.72 12.29 -23.24
CA ARG A 572 -40.72 12.72 -24.23
C ARG A 572 -39.37 12.06 -23.98
N ASP A 573 -38.96 11.98 -22.72
CA ASP A 573 -37.69 11.37 -22.32
C ASP A 573 -37.72 9.86 -22.60
N TYR A 574 -38.82 9.18 -22.27
CA TYR A 574 -39.04 7.78 -22.64
C TYR A 574 -38.94 7.53 -24.15
N LEU A 575 -39.67 8.30 -24.97
CA LEU A 575 -39.66 8.13 -26.42
C LEU A 575 -38.27 8.39 -27.02
N SER A 576 -37.51 9.33 -26.48
CA SER A 576 -36.15 9.64 -26.93
C SER A 576 -35.14 8.54 -26.58
N ARG A 577 -35.42 7.72 -25.55
CA ARG A 577 -34.60 6.54 -25.22
C ARG A 577 -34.85 5.38 -26.18
N ILE A 578 -36.08 5.22 -26.65
CA ILE A 578 -36.52 4.02 -27.40
C ILE A 578 -36.52 4.23 -28.92
N TYR A 579 -36.71 5.47 -29.37
CA TYR A 579 -36.79 5.82 -30.79
C TYR A 579 -35.77 6.88 -31.17
N THR A 580 -35.38 6.88 -32.44
CA THR A 580 -34.48 7.90 -33.00
C THR A 580 -35.27 9.16 -33.34
N ALA A 581 -34.94 10.28 -32.71
CA ALA A 581 -35.57 11.56 -32.98
C ALA A 581 -35.30 12.05 -34.42
N ALA A 582 -36.34 12.53 -35.08
CA ALA A 582 -36.28 13.23 -36.36
C ALA A 582 -36.46 14.72 -36.13
N GLU A 583 -35.37 15.39 -35.71
CA GLU A 583 -35.38 16.81 -35.37
C GLU A 583 -35.87 17.70 -36.52
N ASN A 584 -35.57 17.31 -37.76
CA ASN A 584 -35.97 18.02 -38.97
C ASN A 584 -37.48 17.93 -39.29
N GLU A 585 -38.21 16.99 -38.69
CA GLU A 585 -39.67 16.86 -38.77
C GLU A 585 -40.38 17.37 -37.52
N SER A 586 -39.61 17.68 -36.47
CA SER A 586 -40.12 18.12 -35.17
C SER A 586 -40.31 19.64 -35.13
N ASN A 587 -41.27 20.10 -34.33
CA ASN A 587 -41.49 21.51 -34.03
C ASN A 587 -41.96 21.69 -32.58
N GLU A 588 -42.36 22.91 -32.19
CA GLU A 588 -42.79 23.20 -30.82
C GLU A 588 -44.08 22.47 -30.40
N PHE A 589 -44.84 21.96 -31.36
CA PHE A 589 -46.13 21.30 -31.15
C PHE A 589 -46.12 19.79 -31.38
N ALA A 590 -45.12 19.26 -32.11
CA ALA A 590 -45.01 17.84 -32.42
C ALA A 590 -43.55 17.39 -32.43
N HIS A 591 -43.23 16.35 -31.66
CA HIS A 591 -41.90 15.72 -31.68
C HIS A 591 -41.98 14.38 -32.40
N VAL A 592 -41.16 14.21 -33.44
CA VAL A 592 -41.22 13.06 -34.35
C VAL A 592 -40.04 12.14 -34.09
N PHE A 593 -40.32 10.84 -34.05
CA PHE A 593 -39.34 9.77 -33.86
C PHE A 593 -39.60 8.62 -34.84
N TYR A 594 -38.57 7.79 -35.06
CA TYR A 594 -38.65 6.56 -35.84
C TYR A 594 -38.00 5.40 -35.10
N ASN A 595 -38.48 4.18 -35.36
CA ASN A 595 -37.72 2.99 -34.99
C ASN A 595 -36.51 2.76 -35.92
N GLY A 596 -35.62 1.83 -35.55
CA GLY A 596 -34.36 1.60 -36.27
C GLY A 596 -34.51 1.31 -37.77
N ASN A 597 -35.57 0.60 -38.17
CA ASN A 597 -35.85 0.26 -39.57
C ASN A 597 -36.66 1.34 -40.31
N ARG A 598 -37.08 2.42 -39.61
CA ARG A 598 -37.92 3.51 -40.12
C ARG A 598 -39.24 3.08 -40.75
N ASP A 599 -39.78 1.94 -40.35
CA ASP A 599 -41.10 1.45 -40.77
C ASP A 599 -42.21 1.82 -39.78
N LEU A 600 -41.84 2.33 -38.60
CA LEU A 600 -42.75 2.90 -37.60
C LEU A 600 -42.38 4.36 -37.35
N LYS A 601 -43.36 5.25 -37.53
CA LYS A 601 -43.27 6.66 -37.15
C LYS A 601 -44.01 6.86 -35.83
N VAL A 602 -43.37 7.56 -34.89
CA VAL A 602 -43.95 7.91 -33.60
C VAL A 602 -43.98 9.42 -33.46
N VAL A 603 -45.14 10.00 -33.15
CA VAL A 603 -45.31 11.45 -33.02
C VAL A 603 -45.87 11.75 -31.64
N LEU A 604 -45.11 12.46 -30.82
CA LEU A 604 -45.63 13.09 -29.61
C LEU A 604 -46.34 14.39 -30.00
N ASP A 605 -47.66 14.35 -30.09
CA ASP A 605 -48.52 15.50 -30.37
C ASP A 605 -48.86 16.22 -29.05
N THR A 606 -48.32 17.42 -28.90
CA THR A 606 -48.49 18.22 -27.68
C THR A 606 -49.79 19.03 -27.68
N ILE A 607 -50.40 19.25 -28.85
CA ILE A 607 -51.67 19.97 -28.97
C ILE A 607 -52.82 19.04 -28.59
N ASN A 608 -52.83 17.83 -29.14
CA ASN A 608 -53.93 16.88 -28.94
C ASN A 608 -53.72 15.97 -27.71
N GLY A 609 -52.56 16.03 -27.07
CA GLY A 609 -52.27 15.23 -25.88
C GLY A 609 -52.17 13.74 -26.19
N ALA A 610 -51.59 13.37 -27.34
CA ALA A 610 -51.48 11.98 -27.77
C ALA A 610 -50.07 11.62 -28.29
N VAL A 611 -49.70 10.35 -28.15
CA VAL A 611 -48.59 9.75 -28.88
C VAL A 611 -49.18 8.91 -30.01
N ILE A 612 -48.85 9.27 -31.25
CA ILE A 612 -49.39 8.65 -32.46
C ILE A 612 -48.34 7.71 -33.03
N TYR A 613 -48.72 6.46 -33.23
CA TYR A 613 -47.88 5.41 -33.80
C TYR A 613 -48.45 5.02 -35.17
N THR A 614 -47.70 5.29 -36.23
CA THR A 614 -48.12 5.04 -37.62
C THR A 614 -47.18 4.04 -38.27
N LYS A 615 -47.72 2.92 -38.76
CA LYS A 615 -46.96 1.93 -39.51
C LYS A 615 -46.86 2.36 -40.97
N LEU A 616 -45.66 2.65 -41.47
CA LEU A 616 -45.45 3.35 -42.75
C LEU A 616 -45.49 2.45 -43.99
N ASP A 617 -45.28 1.14 -43.83
CA ASP A 617 -45.21 0.17 -44.93
C ASP A 617 -46.59 -0.40 -45.32
N MET A 618 -47.67 0.10 -44.73
CA MET A 618 -49.04 -0.32 -45.01
C MET A 618 -49.93 0.81 -45.53
N LYS A 619 -51.08 0.44 -46.10
CA LYS A 619 -52.09 1.41 -46.51
C LYS A 619 -52.58 2.19 -45.29
N GLN A 620 -52.69 3.50 -45.44
CA GLN A 620 -53.21 4.39 -44.41
C GLN A 620 -54.72 4.57 -44.54
N HIS A 621 -55.32 5.13 -43.49
CA HIS A 621 -56.73 5.51 -43.48
C HIS A 621 -57.02 6.61 -44.52
N GLU A 622 -58.26 6.65 -44.98
CA GLU A 622 -58.79 7.73 -45.80
C GLU A 622 -59.76 8.56 -44.95
N THR A 623 -59.65 9.88 -45.03
CA THR A 623 -60.60 10.78 -44.39
C THR A 623 -61.99 10.61 -45.03
N PRO A 624 -63.07 10.52 -44.24
CA PRO A 624 -64.43 10.45 -44.78
C PRO A 624 -64.75 11.65 -45.69
N VAL A 625 -65.43 11.39 -46.82
CA VAL A 625 -65.85 12.42 -47.81
C VAL A 625 -67.12 13.15 -47.37
#